data_AF-A0A2V3VL30-F1
#
_entry.id   AF-A0A2V3VL30-F1
#
_cell.length_a   1.000
_cell.length_b   1.000
_cell.length_c   1.000
_cell.angle_alpha   90.00
_cell.angle_beta   90.00
_cell.angle_gamma   90.00
#
_symmetry.space_group_name_H-M   'P 1'
#
loop_
_entity.id
_entity.type
_entity.pdbx_description
1 polymer ?
#
loop_
_entity_poly.entity_id
_entity_poly.type
_entity_poly.pdbx_seq_one_letter_code
_entity_poly.pdbx_strand_id
1 'polypeptide(L)'
;MSPIQLPRSLLRWMVAALFVFASYGHAGNITKQPLQAIEIAGISISTPAEMIAGILQSQGYTLVNESLYTKQEQLQNGRSAIYRITTENNAIFHQITYSRSLGGGRVKSPAVRDASVPAAEIGMAQQLYQSVCTDVSEEKQKERSCEPPTPSSIRFGHGQSIQVAERFAVLLDATDASTTIEIKYTK
;
A
#
# COMPACT_ATOMS: atom_id res chain seq x y z
N MET A 1 57.37 29.52 38.32
CA MET A 1 57.21 30.83 37.66
C MET A 1 57.31 30.61 36.16
N SER A 2 56.23 30.86 35.41
CA SER A 2 56.21 30.94 33.94
C SER A 2 56.70 32.34 33.49
N PRO A 3 57.09 32.57 32.21
CA PRO A 3 56.09 32.76 31.15
C PRO A 3 56.42 32.20 29.73
N ILE A 4 55.34 31.73 29.12
CA ILE A 4 54.87 31.73 27.72
C ILE A 4 55.71 32.42 26.63
N GLN A 5 55.91 31.73 25.49
CA GLN A 5 55.68 32.27 24.13
C GLN A 5 55.47 31.18 23.06
N LEU A 6 54.35 31.27 22.33
CA LEU A 6 53.95 30.46 21.16
C LEU A 6 54.71 30.87 19.88
N PRO A 7 54.74 29.99 18.85
CA PRO A 7 54.08 30.39 17.60
C PRO A 7 53.31 29.28 16.84
N ARG A 8 52.09 29.69 16.44
CA ARG A 8 51.43 29.60 15.11
C ARG A 8 51.50 28.33 14.23
N SER A 9 50.28 27.96 13.80
CA SER A 9 49.91 27.18 12.60
C SER A 9 50.01 25.65 12.79
N LEU A 10 49.03 24.80 12.45
CA LEU A 10 48.00 24.84 11.43
C LEU A 10 46.72 24.13 11.91
N LEU A 11 45.63 24.87 11.85
CA LEU A 11 44.29 24.49 11.38
C LEU A 11 44.14 23.03 10.85
N ARG A 12 43.47 22.16 11.61
CA ARG A 12 42.78 20.99 11.07
C ARG A 12 41.39 20.86 11.72
N TRP A 13 40.40 21.32 10.97
CA TRP A 13 38.98 21.11 11.25
C TRP A 13 38.65 19.63 11.05
N MET A 14 38.16 18.94 12.09
CA MET A 14 37.34 17.75 11.91
C MET A 14 35.90 18.19 11.81
N VAL A 15 35.35 18.13 10.60
CA VAL A 15 33.93 18.34 10.32
C VAL A 15 33.18 17.16 10.90
N ALA A 16 32.31 17.43 11.87
CA ALA A 16 31.33 16.46 12.36
C ALA A 16 30.32 16.17 11.24
N ALA A 17 30.31 14.92 10.75
CA ALA A 17 29.31 14.44 9.82
C ALA A 17 27.97 14.27 10.54
N LEU A 18 27.09 15.27 10.41
CA LEU A 18 25.67 15.15 10.72
C LEU A 18 25.05 14.17 9.72
N PHE A 19 24.79 12.94 10.15
CA PHE A 19 23.87 12.04 9.46
C PHE A 19 22.45 12.54 9.69
N VAL A 20 22.01 13.45 8.82
CA VAL A 20 20.59 13.74 8.64
C VAL A 20 20.01 12.56 7.89
N PHE A 21 19.35 11.65 8.62
CA PHE A 21 18.40 10.73 7.99
C PHE A 21 17.24 11.58 7.48
N ALA A 22 17.30 11.98 6.21
CA ALA A 22 16.14 12.44 5.49
C ALA A 22 15.21 11.23 5.34
N SER A 23 14.23 11.12 6.23
CA SER A 23 13.04 10.33 5.98
C SER A 23 12.38 10.93 4.75
N TYR A 24 12.55 10.27 3.60
CA TYR A 24 11.78 10.54 2.41
C TYR A 24 10.30 10.26 2.72
N GLY A 25 9.60 11.28 3.22
CA GLY A 25 8.17 11.39 3.06
C GLY A 25 7.90 11.54 1.58
N HIS A 26 7.68 10.43 0.88
CA HIS A 26 7.29 10.41 -0.52
C HIS A 26 5.83 10.90 -0.61
N ALA A 27 5.63 12.22 -0.51
CA ALA A 27 4.44 12.85 -1.07
C ALA A 27 4.61 12.88 -2.60
N GLY A 28 4.62 11.68 -3.20
CA GLY A 28 4.66 11.53 -4.64
C GLY A 28 3.39 12.13 -5.22
N ASN A 29 3.53 12.93 -6.27
CA ASN A 29 2.42 13.32 -7.12
C ASN A 29 1.81 12.01 -7.67
N ILE A 30 0.75 11.51 -7.03
CA ILE A 30 0.13 10.25 -7.42
C ILE A 30 -0.53 10.51 -8.77
N THR A 31 0.11 10.00 -9.82
CA THR A 31 -0.32 10.14 -11.20
C THR A 31 -1.23 8.96 -11.54
N LYS A 32 -2.27 9.22 -12.33
CA LYS A 32 -3.16 8.19 -12.85
C LYS A 32 -2.33 7.15 -13.62
N GLN A 33 -2.35 5.91 -13.16
CA GLN A 33 -1.62 4.80 -13.80
C GLN A 33 -2.59 3.90 -14.56
N PRO A 34 -2.13 3.25 -15.65
CA PRO A 34 -2.93 2.19 -16.26
C PRO A 34 -3.13 1.06 -15.24
N LEU A 35 -4.31 0.45 -15.21
CA LEU A 35 -4.66 -0.61 -14.25
C LEU A 35 -3.67 -1.79 -14.26
N GLN A 36 -3.02 -2.04 -15.39
CA GLN A 36 -1.99 -3.07 -15.57
C GLN A 36 -0.69 -2.79 -14.80
N ALA A 37 -0.40 -1.53 -14.51
CA ALA A 37 0.81 -1.07 -13.85
C ALA A 37 0.62 -0.80 -12.35
N ILE A 38 -0.63 -0.78 -11.86
CA ILE A 38 -0.88 -0.59 -10.42
C ILE A 38 -0.29 -1.77 -9.67
N GLU A 39 0.57 -1.46 -8.71
CA GLU A 39 1.23 -2.44 -7.88
C GLU A 39 0.47 -2.66 -6.57
N ILE A 40 0.27 -3.93 -6.24
CA ILE A 40 -0.24 -4.41 -4.97
C ILE A 40 0.93 -5.13 -4.30
N ALA A 41 1.52 -4.51 -3.27
CA ALA A 41 2.72 -5.01 -2.62
C ALA A 41 3.82 -5.38 -3.64
N GLY A 42 4.14 -4.46 -4.56
CA GLY A 42 5.21 -4.62 -5.55
C GLY A 42 4.94 -5.59 -6.70
N ILE A 43 3.75 -6.21 -6.77
CA ILE A 43 3.32 -7.04 -7.92
C ILE A 43 2.14 -6.40 -8.64
N SER A 44 2.01 -6.65 -9.93
CA SER A 44 0.95 -6.14 -10.80
C SER A 44 0.43 -7.22 -11.74
N ILE A 45 -0.66 -6.94 -12.45
CA ILE A 45 -1.23 -7.86 -13.45
C ILE A 45 -0.21 -8.25 -14.54
N SER A 46 0.79 -7.40 -14.79
CA SER A 46 1.85 -7.65 -15.78
C SER A 46 3.07 -8.37 -15.19
N THR A 47 3.08 -8.65 -13.89
CA THR A 47 4.21 -9.33 -13.25
C THR A 47 4.28 -10.79 -13.71
N PRO A 48 5.43 -11.27 -14.21
CA PRO A 48 5.60 -12.68 -14.57
C PRO A 48 5.38 -13.60 -13.36
N ALA A 49 4.69 -14.72 -13.57
CA ALA A 49 4.27 -15.61 -12.49
C ALA A 49 5.46 -16.15 -11.68
N GLU A 50 6.57 -16.43 -12.36
CA GLU A 50 7.83 -16.91 -11.79
C GLU A 50 8.52 -15.88 -10.88
N MET A 51 8.19 -14.58 -11.00
CA MET A 51 8.78 -13.50 -10.20
C MET A 51 7.98 -13.20 -8.93
N ILE A 52 6.67 -13.49 -8.94
CA ILE A 52 5.73 -13.11 -7.86
C ILE A 52 6.22 -13.61 -6.51
N ALA A 53 6.59 -14.89 -6.42
CA ALA A 53 7.01 -15.50 -5.16
C ALA A 53 8.22 -14.77 -4.55
N GLY A 54 9.24 -14.48 -5.36
CA GLY A 54 10.44 -13.78 -4.90
C GLY A 54 10.16 -12.35 -4.44
N ILE A 55 9.30 -11.62 -5.16
CA ILE A 55 8.91 -10.26 -4.80
C ILE A 55 8.16 -10.25 -3.47
N LEU A 56 7.15 -11.11 -3.31
CA LEU A 56 6.35 -11.14 -2.09
C LEU A 56 7.15 -11.63 -0.87
N GLN A 57 8.01 -12.63 -1.05
CA GLN A 57 8.92 -13.11 0.01
C GLN A 57 9.90 -12.03 0.45
N SER A 58 10.42 -11.20 -0.47
CA SER A 58 11.30 -10.08 -0.13
C SER A 58 10.61 -9.02 0.74
N GLN A 59 9.28 -8.97 0.72
CA GLN A 59 8.45 -8.09 1.54
C GLN A 59 7.92 -8.76 2.82
N GLY A 60 8.42 -9.96 3.14
CA GLY A 60 8.07 -10.68 4.37
C GLY A 60 6.78 -11.50 4.29
N TYR A 61 6.23 -11.73 3.09
CA TYR A 61 5.13 -12.68 2.93
C TYR A 61 5.64 -14.12 2.87
N THR A 62 4.86 -15.04 3.45
CA THR A 62 5.08 -16.48 3.38
C THR A 62 4.02 -17.12 2.50
N LEU A 63 4.44 -17.99 1.58
CA LEU A 63 3.53 -18.80 0.76
C LEU A 63 2.86 -19.86 1.65
N VAL A 64 1.52 -19.86 1.69
CA VAL A 64 0.72 -20.82 2.47
C VAL A 64 0.23 -21.96 1.60
N ASN A 65 -0.16 -21.65 0.37
CA ASN A 65 -0.51 -22.60 -0.69
C ASN A 65 -0.17 -21.98 -2.05
N GLU A 66 -0.46 -22.66 -3.16
CA GLU A 66 -0.05 -22.28 -4.52
C GLU A 66 -0.33 -20.82 -4.91
N SER A 67 -1.41 -20.20 -4.38
CA SER A 67 -1.83 -18.85 -4.74
C SER A 67 -1.88 -17.87 -3.56
N LEU A 68 -1.84 -18.35 -2.32
CA LEU A 68 -2.03 -17.55 -1.11
C LEU A 68 -0.72 -17.26 -0.39
N TYR A 69 -0.47 -15.97 -0.19
CA TYR A 69 0.64 -15.43 0.58
C TYR A 69 0.12 -14.72 1.81
N THR A 70 0.77 -14.88 2.95
CA THR A 70 0.37 -14.23 4.19
C THR A 70 1.54 -13.56 4.90
N LYS A 71 1.25 -12.43 5.53
CA LYS A 71 2.17 -11.73 6.43
C LYS A 71 1.39 -11.33 7.67
N GLN A 72 2.01 -11.37 8.84
CA GLN A 72 1.40 -10.92 10.08
C GLN A 72 2.32 -9.93 10.78
N GLU A 73 1.76 -8.80 11.22
CA GLU A 73 2.48 -7.79 11.98
C GLU A 73 1.78 -7.60 13.33
N GLN A 74 2.57 -7.57 14.41
CA GLN A 74 2.04 -7.25 15.73
C GLN A 74 1.85 -5.75 15.84
N LEU A 75 0.65 -5.35 16.26
CA LEU A 75 0.30 -3.96 16.53
C LEU A 75 0.36 -3.69 18.03
N GLN A 76 0.25 -2.41 18.38
CA GLN A 76 0.06 -2.02 19.78
C GLN A 76 -1.21 -2.67 20.36
N ASN A 77 -1.24 -2.83 21.69
CA ASN A 77 -2.39 -3.34 22.45
C ASN A 77 -2.73 -4.82 22.20
N GLY A 78 -1.78 -5.64 21.77
CA GLY A 78 -1.98 -7.08 21.56
C GLY A 78 -2.89 -7.42 20.37
N ARG A 79 -3.06 -6.46 19.45
CA ARG A 79 -3.68 -6.69 18.14
C ARG A 79 -2.61 -7.13 17.15
N SER A 80 -3.05 -7.78 16.08
CA SER A 80 -2.21 -8.10 14.93
C SER A 80 -2.90 -7.67 13.65
N ALA A 81 -2.14 -7.21 12.67
CA ALA A 81 -2.60 -7.07 11.30
C ALA A 81 -2.24 -8.35 10.55
N ILE A 82 -3.22 -8.95 9.89
CA ILE A 82 -3.05 -10.12 9.04
C ILE A 82 -3.26 -9.65 7.61
N TYR A 83 -2.19 -9.74 6.83
CA TYR A 83 -2.14 -9.40 5.41
C TYR A 83 -2.21 -10.68 4.60
N ARG A 84 -3.02 -10.67 3.55
CA ARG A 84 -3.16 -11.78 2.60
C ARG A 84 -3.09 -11.26 1.19
N ILE A 85 -2.36 -11.96 0.34
CA ILE A 85 -2.34 -11.74 -1.10
C ILE A 85 -2.68 -13.06 -1.77
N THR A 86 -3.72 -13.06 -2.59
CA THR A 86 -4.07 -14.18 -3.47
C THR A 86 -3.73 -13.80 -4.90
N THR A 87 -3.06 -14.71 -5.61
CA THR A 87 -2.73 -14.56 -7.03
C THR A 87 -3.32 -15.72 -7.82
N GLU A 88 -4.28 -15.42 -8.70
CA GLU A 88 -4.93 -16.43 -9.55
C GLU A 88 -4.61 -16.13 -11.01
N ASN A 89 -3.96 -17.07 -11.70
CA ASN A 89 -3.59 -16.93 -13.09
C ASN A 89 -3.94 -18.20 -13.86
N ASN A 90 -4.93 -18.11 -14.74
CA ASN A 90 -5.38 -19.23 -15.57
C ASN A 90 -5.62 -18.78 -17.02
N ALA A 91 -6.17 -19.64 -17.87
CA ALA A 91 -6.40 -19.30 -19.28
C ALA A 91 -7.41 -18.16 -19.50
N ILE A 92 -8.28 -17.90 -18.53
CA ILE A 92 -9.40 -16.96 -18.64
C ILE A 92 -9.04 -15.60 -18.04
N PHE A 93 -8.34 -15.58 -16.90
CA PHE A 93 -8.03 -14.33 -16.22
C PHE A 93 -6.71 -14.38 -15.44
N HIS A 94 -6.22 -13.19 -15.10
CA HIS A 94 -5.21 -12.95 -14.08
C HIS A 94 -5.80 -12.02 -13.02
N GLN A 95 -5.72 -12.39 -11.76
CA GLN A 95 -6.27 -11.65 -10.63
C GLN A 95 -5.27 -11.58 -9.48
N ILE A 96 -5.20 -10.39 -8.87
CA ILE A 96 -4.46 -10.14 -7.64
C ILE A 96 -5.44 -9.56 -6.63
N THR A 97 -5.57 -10.21 -5.49
CA THR A 97 -6.41 -9.74 -4.38
C THR A 97 -5.54 -9.55 -3.15
N TYR A 98 -5.50 -8.33 -2.63
CA TYR A 98 -4.92 -8.01 -1.33
C TYR A 98 -6.02 -7.82 -0.31
N SER A 99 -5.79 -8.34 0.90
CA SER A 99 -6.61 -7.99 2.05
C SER A 99 -5.78 -7.82 3.31
N ARG A 100 -6.19 -6.86 4.15
CA ARG A 100 -5.77 -6.73 5.53
C ARG A 100 -6.98 -6.83 6.43
N SER A 101 -6.85 -7.63 7.48
CA SER A 101 -7.79 -7.70 8.60
C SER A 101 -7.04 -7.56 9.91
N LEU A 102 -7.72 -7.07 10.95
CA LEU A 102 -7.16 -7.01 12.30
C LEU A 102 -7.59 -8.25 13.10
N GLY A 103 -6.62 -8.97 13.66
CA GLY A 103 -6.81 -10.09 14.58
C GLY A 103 -6.28 -9.79 15.99
N GLY A 104 -6.46 -10.72 16.93
CA GLY A 104 -6.00 -10.57 18.33
C GLY A 104 -7.11 -10.18 19.32
N GLY A 105 -6.79 -10.21 20.62
CA GLY A 105 -7.72 -10.30 21.75
C GLY A 105 -8.77 -9.20 21.94
N ARG A 106 -9.65 -9.40 22.93
CA ARG A 106 -10.84 -8.58 23.22
C ARG A 106 -10.52 -7.09 23.24
N VAL A 107 -11.19 -6.33 22.37
CA VAL A 107 -11.13 -4.87 22.27
C VAL A 107 -11.52 -4.27 23.64
N LYS A 108 -10.56 -3.69 24.37
CA LYS A 108 -10.84 -3.03 25.67
C LYS A 108 -11.41 -1.61 25.51
N SER A 109 -11.33 -1.02 24.33
CA SER A 109 -11.89 0.31 24.03
C SER A 109 -12.18 0.42 22.54
N PRO A 110 -13.26 1.11 22.12
CA PRO A 110 -13.56 1.29 20.70
C PRO A 110 -12.32 1.78 19.94
N ALA A 111 -12.11 1.27 18.73
CA ALA A 111 -11.14 1.89 17.82
C ALA A 111 -11.47 3.39 17.70
N VAL A 112 -10.44 4.23 17.61
CA VAL A 112 -10.63 5.66 17.36
C VAL A 112 -11.46 5.79 16.09
N ARG A 113 -12.68 6.33 16.20
CA ARG A 113 -13.49 6.65 15.03
C ARG A 113 -12.65 7.55 14.13
N ASP A 114 -12.57 7.22 12.85
CA ASP A 114 -11.85 7.97 11.82
C ASP A 114 -10.31 7.89 11.87
N ALA A 115 -9.75 6.82 12.43
CA ALA A 115 -8.33 6.52 12.21
C ALA A 115 -8.02 6.42 10.71
N SER A 116 -6.79 6.78 10.33
CA SER A 116 -6.40 6.79 8.92
C SER A 116 -6.14 5.39 8.36
N VAL A 117 -6.38 5.21 7.07
CA VAL A 117 -5.89 4.05 6.32
C VAL A 117 -4.37 3.94 6.54
N PRO A 118 -3.83 2.74 6.85
CA PRO A 118 -2.41 2.57 7.11
C PRO A 118 -1.51 3.12 5.99
N ALA A 119 -0.38 3.71 6.35
CA ALA A 119 0.55 4.34 5.40
C ALA A 119 1.09 3.37 4.33
N ALA A 120 1.18 2.07 4.65
CA ALA A 120 1.58 1.03 3.69
C ALA A 120 0.52 0.77 2.61
N GLU A 121 -0.73 1.19 2.83
CA GLU A 121 -1.89 0.86 2.00
C GLU A 121 -2.45 2.09 1.29
N ILE A 122 -2.28 3.28 1.88
CA ILE A 122 -2.88 4.51 1.36
C ILE A 122 -2.42 4.81 -0.07
N GLY A 123 -1.15 4.57 -0.39
CA GLY A 123 -0.61 4.81 -1.73
C GLY A 123 -1.28 3.95 -2.80
N MET A 124 -1.36 2.63 -2.59
CA MET A 124 -2.00 1.71 -3.53
C MET A 124 -3.51 1.97 -3.64
N ALA A 125 -4.19 2.28 -2.53
CA ALA A 125 -5.61 2.61 -2.52
C ALA A 125 -5.89 3.91 -3.32
N GLN A 126 -5.06 4.95 -3.13
CA GLN A 126 -5.18 6.20 -3.87
C GLN A 126 -4.93 6.01 -5.36
N GLN A 127 -3.91 5.24 -5.75
CA GLN A 127 -3.62 4.95 -7.15
C GLN A 127 -4.79 4.26 -7.86
N LEU A 128 -5.39 3.24 -7.21
CA LEU A 128 -6.56 2.55 -7.77
C LEU A 128 -7.77 3.48 -7.83
N TYR A 129 -8.04 4.24 -6.77
CA TYR A 129 -9.14 5.21 -6.75
C TYR A 129 -9.00 6.24 -7.88
N GLN A 130 -7.82 6.83 -8.08
CA GLN A 130 -7.59 7.80 -9.14
C GLN A 130 -7.80 7.22 -10.54
N SER A 131 -7.38 5.97 -10.73
CA SER A 131 -7.52 5.28 -12.02
C SER A 131 -8.99 5.00 -12.38
N VAL A 132 -9.83 4.80 -11.36
CA VAL A 132 -11.25 4.43 -11.51
C VAL A 132 -12.19 5.63 -11.43
N CYS A 133 -11.94 6.58 -10.54
CA CYS A 133 -12.89 7.63 -10.17
C CYS A 133 -12.43 9.05 -10.56
N THR A 134 -11.15 9.28 -10.85
CA THR A 134 -10.65 10.61 -11.22
C THR A 134 -10.65 10.82 -12.74
N ASP A 135 -11.02 12.03 -13.16
CA ASP A 135 -11.12 12.45 -14.56
C ASP A 135 -12.05 11.56 -15.40
N VAL A 136 -13.16 11.13 -14.80
CA VAL A 136 -14.27 10.44 -15.49
C VAL A 136 -15.54 11.26 -15.37
N SER A 137 -16.48 11.08 -16.30
CA SER A 137 -17.76 11.79 -16.28
C SER A 137 -18.52 11.55 -14.98
N GLU A 138 -19.33 12.52 -14.56
CA GLU A 138 -20.19 12.39 -13.38
C GLU A 138 -21.09 11.15 -13.45
N GLU A 139 -21.59 10.82 -14.65
CA GLU A 139 -22.33 9.60 -14.92
C GLU A 139 -21.53 8.34 -14.52
N LYS A 140 -20.27 8.24 -14.95
CA LYS A 140 -19.38 7.13 -14.58
C LYS A 140 -19.03 7.13 -13.10
N GLN A 141 -18.86 8.29 -12.47
CA GLN A 141 -18.62 8.36 -11.03
C GLN A 141 -19.81 7.80 -10.26
N LYS A 142 -21.03 8.12 -10.70
CA LYS A 142 -22.28 7.61 -10.11
C LYS A 142 -22.46 6.12 -10.36
N GLU A 143 -22.22 5.64 -11.59
CA GLU A 143 -22.28 4.22 -11.95
C GLU A 143 -21.31 3.39 -11.10
N ARG A 144 -20.10 3.91 -10.87
CA ARG A 144 -19.04 3.24 -10.09
C ARG A 144 -19.19 3.45 -8.58
N SER A 145 -20.20 4.19 -8.13
CA SER A 145 -20.38 4.59 -6.73
C SER A 145 -19.11 5.15 -6.11
N CYS A 146 -18.46 6.11 -6.79
CA CYS A 146 -17.25 6.75 -6.31
C CYS A 146 -17.55 7.62 -5.08
N GLU A 147 -16.93 7.30 -3.95
CA GLU A 147 -17.03 8.09 -2.72
C GLU A 147 -15.80 8.99 -2.56
N PRO A 148 -15.95 10.29 -2.23
CA PRO A 148 -14.81 11.17 -2.04
C PRO A 148 -13.80 10.58 -1.04
N PRO A 149 -12.52 10.44 -1.42
CA PRO A 149 -11.53 9.79 -0.57
C PRO A 149 -11.22 10.67 0.65
N THR A 150 -11.17 10.06 1.81
CA THR A 150 -10.76 10.70 3.06
C THR A 150 -9.54 9.98 3.64
N PRO A 151 -8.83 10.58 4.62
CA PRO A 151 -7.76 9.87 5.31
C PRO A 151 -8.21 8.54 5.95
N SER A 152 -9.48 8.44 6.39
CA SER A 152 -10.03 7.27 7.07
C SER A 152 -10.68 6.24 6.14
N SER A 153 -10.92 6.60 4.88
CA SER A 153 -11.70 5.78 3.96
C SER A 153 -11.39 6.09 2.50
N ILE A 154 -11.03 5.06 1.74
CA ILE A 154 -10.90 5.13 0.28
C ILE A 154 -11.65 3.93 -0.30
N ARG A 155 -12.76 4.19 -1.00
CA ARG A 155 -13.62 3.13 -1.53
C ARG A 155 -14.40 3.57 -2.77
N PHE A 156 -14.86 2.59 -3.53
CA PHE A 156 -15.88 2.74 -4.57
C PHE A 156 -16.69 1.44 -4.67
N GLY A 157 -17.74 1.42 -5.47
CA GLY A 157 -18.51 0.20 -5.76
C GLY A 157 -19.14 -0.46 -4.52
N HIS A 158 -19.30 0.27 -3.42
CA HIS A 158 -19.82 -0.22 -2.14
C HIS A 158 -19.10 -1.48 -1.62
N GLY A 159 -17.79 -1.58 -1.83
CA GLY A 159 -16.99 -2.74 -1.42
C GLY A 159 -17.21 -3.99 -2.27
N GLN A 160 -17.77 -3.83 -3.47
CA GLN A 160 -17.93 -4.89 -4.45
C GLN A 160 -16.96 -4.71 -5.64
N SER A 161 -16.64 -5.82 -6.29
CA SER A 161 -15.87 -5.79 -7.53
C SER A 161 -16.75 -5.23 -8.66
N ILE A 162 -16.28 -4.20 -9.35
CA ILE A 162 -16.99 -3.53 -10.44
C ILE A 162 -16.20 -3.60 -11.73
N GLN A 163 -16.89 -3.76 -12.86
CA GLN A 163 -16.27 -3.69 -14.18
C GLN A 163 -15.98 -2.23 -14.54
N VAL A 164 -14.72 -1.89 -14.82
CA VAL A 164 -14.29 -0.50 -15.10
C VAL A 164 -13.80 -0.29 -16.53
N ALA A 165 -13.49 -1.37 -17.24
CA ALA A 165 -13.18 -1.41 -18.66
C ALA A 165 -13.56 -2.80 -19.20
N GLU A 166 -13.57 -3.01 -20.51
CA GLU A 166 -13.95 -4.28 -21.15
C GLU A 166 -13.26 -5.52 -20.53
N ARG A 167 -11.99 -5.37 -20.15
CA ARG A 167 -11.16 -6.47 -19.64
C ARG A 167 -10.79 -6.35 -18.17
N PHE A 168 -11.29 -5.33 -17.46
CA PHE A 168 -10.90 -5.06 -16.08
C PHE A 168 -12.09 -4.98 -15.13
N ALA A 169 -11.99 -5.76 -14.05
CA ALA A 169 -12.80 -5.61 -12.84
C ALA A 169 -11.89 -5.26 -11.66
N VAL A 170 -12.39 -4.43 -10.76
CA VAL A 170 -11.62 -3.91 -9.61
C VAL A 170 -12.49 -3.78 -8.38
N LEU A 171 -11.89 -3.97 -7.21
CA LEU A 171 -12.52 -3.74 -5.90
C LEU A 171 -11.60 -2.84 -5.08
N LEU A 172 -12.19 -1.84 -4.41
CA LEU A 172 -11.49 -1.03 -3.42
C LEU A 172 -12.40 -0.74 -2.23
N ASP A 173 -11.99 -1.22 -1.07
CA ASP A 173 -12.55 -0.85 0.23
C ASP A 173 -11.42 -0.79 1.26
N ALA A 174 -10.92 0.41 1.54
CA ALA A 174 -9.81 0.64 2.46
C ALA A 174 -10.23 1.54 3.62
N THR A 175 -10.01 1.05 4.84
CA THR A 175 -10.28 1.74 6.12
C THR A 175 -9.15 1.49 7.11
N ASP A 176 -9.19 2.08 8.30
CA ASP A 176 -8.23 1.73 9.36
C ASP A 176 -8.37 0.26 9.81
N ALA A 177 -9.59 -0.28 9.81
CA ALA A 177 -9.91 -1.59 10.38
C ALA A 177 -9.67 -2.74 9.39
N SER A 178 -9.87 -2.49 8.11
CA SER A 178 -9.70 -3.48 7.05
C SER A 178 -9.43 -2.81 5.71
N THR A 179 -8.73 -3.54 4.86
CA THR A 179 -8.50 -3.13 3.47
C THR A 179 -8.71 -4.31 2.56
N THR A 180 -9.42 -4.13 1.46
CA THR A 180 -9.48 -5.08 0.35
C THR A 180 -9.24 -4.33 -0.95
N ILE A 181 -8.29 -4.84 -1.75
CA ILE A 181 -7.96 -4.32 -3.07
C ILE A 181 -7.92 -5.50 -4.02
N GLU A 182 -8.65 -5.42 -5.13
CA GLU A 182 -8.63 -6.43 -6.18
C GLU A 182 -8.41 -5.76 -7.53
N ILE A 183 -7.56 -6.38 -8.35
CA ILE A 183 -7.47 -6.09 -9.77
C ILE A 183 -7.56 -7.43 -10.51
N LYS A 184 -8.55 -7.52 -11.40
CA LYS A 184 -8.79 -8.68 -12.26
C LYS A 184 -8.73 -8.26 -13.73
N TYR A 185 -7.98 -9.02 -14.50
CA TYR A 185 -7.85 -8.88 -15.95
C TYR A 185 -8.33 -10.12 -16.68
N THR A 186 -9.27 -9.96 -17.62
CA THR A 186 -9.74 -11.04 -18.50
C THR A 186 -8.84 -11.14 -19.75
N LYS A 187 -8.41 -12.36 -20.09
CA LYS A 187 -7.48 -12.67 -21.20
C LYS A 187 -8.14 -12.74 -22.58
#